data_AF-A0A1T5AS92-F1
#
_entry.id   AF-A0A1T5AS92-F1
#
_cell.length_a   1.000
_cell.length_b   1.000
_cell.length_c   1.000
_cell.angle_alpha   90.00
_cell.angle_beta   90.00
_cell.angle_gamma   90.00
#
_symmetry.space_group_name_H-M   'P 1'
#
loop_
_entity.id
_entity.type
_entity.pdbx_description
1 polymer ?
#
loop_
_entity_poly.entity_id
_entity_poly.type
_entity_poly.pdbx_seq_one_letter_code
_entity_poly.pdbx_strand_id
1 'polypeptide(L)'
;MKISKRKKNNKGMTLIEIIIAMAILAIIGVTFLNVFGSGYIGIVSGGKHTKTAYKAQQLVEKEIIDNPVVTQKNSPTITFPGTTRTIQRLGREIVITENYNGDTKYKTEITTFIAIPNP
;
A
#
# COMPACT_ATOMS: atom_id res chain seq x y z
N MET A 1 54.49 43.32 -17.09
CA MET A 1 53.13 42.97 -16.64
C MET A 1 52.26 42.73 -17.87
N LYS A 2 51.99 41.47 -18.24
CA LYS A 2 51.26 41.09 -19.47
C LYS A 2 49.79 40.85 -19.12
N ILE A 3 48.89 41.74 -19.52
CA ILE A 3 47.45 41.57 -19.32
C ILE A 3 46.92 40.70 -20.48
N SER A 4 46.60 39.45 -20.17
CA SER A 4 45.98 38.51 -21.12
C SER A 4 44.53 38.91 -21.38
N LYS A 5 44.23 39.40 -22.60
CA LYS A 5 42.86 39.62 -23.07
C LYS A 5 42.16 38.27 -23.27
N ARG A 6 41.22 37.93 -22.40
CA ARG A 6 40.28 36.82 -22.66
C ARG A 6 39.35 37.20 -23.82
N LYS A 7 39.46 36.52 -24.96
CA LYS A 7 38.46 36.60 -26.04
C LYS A 7 37.12 36.07 -25.52
N LYS A 8 36.08 36.90 -25.46
CA LYS A 8 34.70 36.43 -25.28
C LYS A 8 34.29 35.67 -26.53
N ASN A 9 34.02 34.38 -26.38
CA ASN A 9 33.65 33.49 -27.48
C ASN A 9 32.12 33.49 -27.61
N ASN A 10 31.57 34.42 -28.41
CA ASN A 10 30.13 34.56 -28.64
C ASN A 10 29.67 33.62 -29.76
N LYS A 11 29.84 32.30 -29.59
CA LYS A 11 29.26 31.33 -30.53
C LYS A 11 27.81 31.07 -30.09
N GLY A 12 26.84 31.51 -30.89
CA GLY A 12 25.44 31.13 -30.72
C GLY A 12 25.23 29.64 -31.04
N MET A 13 24.07 29.08 -30.68
CA MET A 13 23.69 27.74 -31.13
C MET A 13 23.35 27.75 -32.62
N THR A 14 23.76 26.70 -33.29
CA THR A 14 23.30 26.38 -34.64
C THR A 14 21.85 25.88 -34.61
N LEU A 15 21.15 26.01 -35.73
CA LEU A 15 19.77 25.53 -35.84
C LEU A 15 19.67 24.02 -35.57
N ILE A 16 20.65 23.24 -36.01
CA ILE A 16 20.67 21.79 -35.81
C ILE A 16 20.84 21.41 -34.33
N GLU A 17 21.66 22.15 -33.57
CA GLU A 17 21.81 21.92 -32.13
C GLU A 17 20.50 22.18 -31.37
N ILE A 18 19.73 23.20 -31.76
CA ILE A 18 18.42 23.48 -31.16
C ILE A 18 17.43 22.35 -31.47
N ILE A 19 17.38 21.87 -32.72
CA ILE A 19 16.48 20.78 -33.11
C ILE A 19 16.81 19.50 -32.32
N ILE A 20 18.10 19.17 -32.20
CA ILE A 20 18.55 18.00 -31.45
C ILE A 20 18.23 18.17 -29.95
N ALA A 21 18.45 19.35 -29.38
CA ALA A 21 18.11 19.62 -27.98
C ALA A 21 16.61 19.47 -27.71
N MET A 22 15.75 19.99 -28.60
CA MET A 22 14.30 19.83 -28.50
C MET A 22 13.85 18.38 -28.63
N ALA A 23 14.46 17.61 -29.53
CA ALA A 23 14.19 16.18 -29.68
C ALA A 23 14.53 15.40 -28.40
N ILE A 24 15.70 15.68 -27.80
CA ILE A 24 16.11 15.05 -26.54
C ILE A 24 15.16 15.43 -25.40
N LEU A 25 14.78 16.71 -25.29
CA LEU A 25 13.83 17.17 -24.27
C LEU A 25 12.45 16.51 -24.42
N ALA A 26 11.96 16.32 -25.65
CA ALA A 26 10.70 15.64 -25.90
C ALA A 26 10.75 14.17 -25.45
N ILE A 27 11.83 13.45 -25.78
CA ILE A 27 12.03 12.06 -25.35
C ILE A 27 12.03 11.97 -23.83
N ILE A 28 12.81 12.84 -23.17
CA ILE A 28 12.87 12.90 -21.71
C ILE A 28 11.48 13.20 -21.12
N GLY A 29 10.75 14.17 -21.68
CA GLY A 29 9.41 14.56 -21.23
C GLY A 29 8.41 13.39 -21.22
N VAL A 30 8.41 12.56 -22.26
CA VAL A 30 7.53 11.37 -22.34
C VAL A 30 7.88 10.35 -21.26
N THR A 31 9.17 10.15 -20.95
CA THR A 31 9.56 9.20 -19.88
C THR A 31 9.04 9.63 -18.51
N PHE A 32 9.10 10.92 -18.20
CA PHE A 32 8.58 11.44 -16.94
C PHE A 32 7.06 11.32 -16.82
N LEU A 33 6.33 11.48 -17.93
CA LEU A 33 4.87 11.36 -17.91
C LEU A 33 4.42 9.96 -17.44
N ASN A 34 5.11 8.91 -17.87
CA ASN A 34 4.83 7.54 -17.44
C ASN A 34 5.15 7.31 -15.95
N VAL A 35 6.25 7.87 -15.45
CA VAL A 35 6.62 7.78 -14.03
C VAL A 35 5.56 8.46 -13.16
N PHE A 36 5.10 9.66 -13.53
CA PHE A 36 4.07 10.35 -12.76
C PHE A 36 2.70 9.66 -12.87
N GLY A 37 2.33 9.17 -14.05
CA GLY A 37 1.07 8.45 -14.25
C GLY A 37 0.99 7.17 -13.41
N SER A 38 2.04 6.34 -13.47
CA SER A 38 2.11 5.11 -12.67
C SER A 38 2.16 5.39 -11.16
N GLY A 39 2.93 6.39 -10.74
CA GLY A 39 2.99 6.81 -9.34
C GLY A 39 1.63 7.29 -8.81
N TYR A 40 0.91 8.10 -9.59
CA TYR A 40 -0.43 8.57 -9.24
C TYR A 40 -1.42 7.42 -9.07
N ILE A 41 -1.44 6.47 -10.02
CA ILE A 41 -2.29 5.26 -9.93
C ILE A 41 -1.95 4.46 -8.66
N GLY A 42 -0.67 4.28 -8.36
CA GLY A 42 -0.20 3.61 -7.15
C GLY A 42 -0.69 4.28 -5.87
N ILE A 43 -0.58 5.61 -5.77
CA ILE A 43 -1.04 6.37 -4.61
C ILE A 43 -2.55 6.24 -4.42
N VAL A 44 -3.33 6.42 -5.49
CA VAL A 44 -4.80 6.31 -5.42
C VAL A 44 -5.23 4.89 -5.05
N SER A 45 -4.60 3.86 -5.63
CA SER A 45 -4.92 2.47 -5.30
C SER A 45 -4.52 2.14 -3.85
N GLY A 46 -3.33 2.54 -3.42
CA GLY A 46 -2.85 2.35 -2.05
C GLY A 46 -3.77 2.99 -1.02
N GLY A 47 -4.17 4.24 -1.23
CA GLY A 47 -5.11 4.93 -0.34
C GLY A 47 -6.47 4.23 -0.24
N LYS A 48 -6.97 3.67 -1.34
CA LYS A 48 -8.21 2.88 -1.33
C LYS A 48 -8.05 1.56 -0.56
N HIS A 49 -6.91 0.85 -0.71
CA HIS A 49 -6.65 -0.37 0.06
C HIS A 49 -6.62 -0.10 1.56
N THR A 50 -5.92 0.97 1.97
CA THR A 50 -5.87 1.42 3.36
C THR A 50 -7.28 1.73 3.88
N LYS A 51 -8.11 2.42 3.10
CA LYS A 51 -9.50 2.71 3.49
C LYS A 51 -10.34 1.45 3.67
N THR A 52 -10.20 0.46 2.79
CA THR A 52 -10.91 -0.83 2.93
C THR A 52 -10.43 -1.60 4.17
N ALA A 53 -9.13 -1.60 4.44
CA ALA A 53 -8.58 -2.25 5.63
C ALA A 53 -9.11 -1.63 6.93
N TYR A 54 -9.13 -0.29 7.03
CA TYR A 54 -9.71 0.37 8.20
C TYR A 54 -11.21 0.13 8.36
N LYS A 55 -11.96 0.03 7.26
CA LYS A 55 -13.38 -0.37 7.33
C LYS A 55 -13.56 -1.78 7.86
N ALA A 56 -12.79 -2.74 7.35
CA ALA A 56 -12.81 -4.12 7.82
C ALA A 56 -12.50 -4.17 9.32
N GLN A 57 -11.48 -3.44 9.75
CA GLN A 57 -11.12 -3.34 11.17
C GLN A 57 -12.27 -2.74 12.00
N GLN A 58 -12.87 -1.64 11.56
CA GLN A 58 -13.98 -1.01 12.26
C GLN A 58 -15.17 -1.97 12.42
N LEU A 59 -15.45 -2.80 11.41
CA LEU A 59 -16.50 -3.81 11.49
C LEU A 59 -16.16 -4.92 12.47
N VAL A 60 -14.88 -5.33 12.55
CA VAL A 60 -14.43 -6.33 13.53
C VAL A 60 -14.56 -5.78 14.94
N GLU A 61 -14.12 -4.54 15.16
CA GLU A 61 -14.25 -3.85 16.45
C GLU A 61 -15.71 -3.70 16.86
N LYS A 62 -16.58 -3.33 15.91
CA LYS A 62 -18.02 -3.27 16.14
C LYS A 62 -18.58 -4.63 16.52
N GLU A 63 -18.21 -5.70 15.81
CA GLU A 63 -18.66 -7.07 16.10
C GLU A 63 -18.19 -7.55 17.49
N ILE A 64 -16.98 -7.16 17.90
CA ILE A 64 -16.46 -7.43 19.25
C ILE A 64 -17.31 -6.71 20.32
N ILE A 65 -17.65 -5.44 20.10
CA ILE A 65 -18.40 -4.60 21.05
C ILE A 65 -19.87 -5.01 21.13
N ASP A 66 -20.51 -5.23 19.99
CA ASP A 66 -21.95 -5.53 19.89
C ASP A 66 -22.26 -6.96 20.35
N ASN A 67 -21.33 -7.91 20.18
CA ASN A 67 -21.49 -9.31 20.57
C ASN A 67 -20.41 -9.77 21.57
N PRO A 68 -20.34 -9.21 22.80
CA PRO A 68 -19.26 -9.47 23.75
C PRO A 68 -19.33 -10.87 24.37
N VAL A 69 -20.50 -11.52 24.31
CA VAL A 69 -20.71 -12.86 24.88
C VAL A 69 -20.21 -13.92 23.90
N VAL A 70 -19.15 -14.62 24.29
CA VAL A 70 -18.57 -15.71 23.54
C VAL A 70 -19.27 -17.01 23.92
N THR A 71 -20.35 -17.35 23.21
CA THR A 71 -21.14 -18.57 23.46
C THR A 71 -20.65 -19.78 22.65
N GLN A 72 -19.79 -19.55 21.63
CA GLN A 72 -19.22 -20.62 20.80
C GLN A 72 -17.92 -21.15 21.39
N LYS A 73 -17.79 -22.48 21.33
CA LYS A 73 -16.73 -23.28 21.92
C LYS A 73 -15.79 -23.77 20.81
N ASN A 74 -15.20 -22.86 20.04
CA ASN A 74 -14.16 -23.22 19.09
C ASN A 74 -12.82 -23.17 19.80
N SER A 75 -12.05 -24.26 19.70
CA SER A 75 -10.71 -24.40 20.28
C SER A 75 -9.68 -24.49 19.15
N PRO A 76 -9.23 -23.35 18.58
CA PRO A 76 -8.13 -23.36 17.65
C PRO A 76 -6.88 -23.91 18.34
N THR A 77 -6.17 -24.81 17.66
CA THR A 77 -4.91 -25.36 18.14
C THR A 77 -3.78 -24.50 17.60
N ILE A 78 -3.11 -23.77 18.48
CA ILE A 78 -1.90 -23.01 18.13
C ILE A 78 -0.69 -23.92 18.35
N THR A 79 0.05 -24.21 17.28
CA THR A 79 1.29 -24.99 17.31
C THR A 79 2.47 -24.07 17.08
N PHE A 80 3.39 -24.00 18.04
CA PHE A 80 4.65 -23.28 17.87
C PHE A 80 5.73 -24.21 17.32
N PRO A 81 6.42 -23.84 16.23
CA PRO A 81 7.50 -24.66 15.68
C PRO A 81 8.61 -24.86 16.73
N GLY A 82 9.01 -26.12 16.95
CA GLY A 82 10.07 -26.49 17.90
C GLY A 82 9.59 -26.87 19.32
N THR A 83 8.27 -26.91 19.57
CA THR A 83 7.72 -27.36 20.86
C THR A 83 6.52 -28.29 20.68
N THR A 84 6.36 -29.27 21.58
CA THR A 84 5.19 -30.18 21.64
C THR A 84 3.98 -29.57 22.36
N ARG A 85 4.05 -28.29 22.74
CA ARG A 85 3.00 -27.61 23.50
C ARG A 85 1.95 -27.06 22.56
N THR A 86 0.76 -27.67 22.59
CA THR A 86 -0.45 -27.15 21.96
C THR A 86 -1.22 -26.31 22.97
N ILE A 87 -1.54 -25.06 22.62
CA ILE A 87 -2.45 -24.23 23.41
C ILE A 87 -3.84 -24.36 22.78
N GLN A 88 -4.81 -24.83 23.56
CA GLN A 88 -6.23 -24.81 23.21
C GLN A 88 -6.92 -23.78 24.10
N ARG A 89 -7.53 -22.78 23.48
CA ARG A 89 -8.35 -21.77 24.18
C ARG A 89 -9.74 -21.81 23.59
N LEU A 90 -10.74 -21.84 24.47
CA LEU A 90 -12.12 -21.69 24.04
C LEU A 90 -12.37 -20.25 23.63
N GLY A 91 -13.08 -20.06 22.53
CA GLY A 91 -13.40 -18.74 22.03
C GLY A 91 -14.26 -18.76 20.77
N ARG A 92 -14.47 -17.58 20.22
CA ARG A 92 -15.17 -17.37 18.94
C ARG A 92 -14.20 -16.78 17.93
N GLU A 93 -14.18 -17.37 16.74
CA GLU A 93 -13.53 -16.81 15.56
C GLU A 93 -14.49 -15.84 14.87
N ILE A 94 -13.99 -14.67 14.50
CA ILE A 94 -14.70 -13.66 13.71
C ILE A 94 -13.93 -13.50 12.41
N VAL A 95 -14.62 -13.75 11.30
CA VAL A 95 -14.12 -13.53 9.95
C VAL A 95 -14.96 -12.43 9.33
N ILE A 96 -14.33 -11.30 9.00
CA ILE A 96 -14.98 -10.21 8.27
C ILE A 96 -14.26 -10.01 6.95
N THR A 97 -15.05 -10.05 5.88
CA THR A 97 -14.59 -9.82 4.52
C THR A 97 -15.18 -8.53 4.00
N GLU A 98 -14.33 -7.56 3.70
CA GLU A 98 -14.72 -6.30 3.07
C GLU A 98 -14.24 -6.22 1.63
N ASN A 99 -15.16 -5.87 0.74
CA ASN A 99 -14.85 -5.71 -0.68
C ASN A 99 -14.20 -4.35 -0.95
N TYR A 100 -13.25 -4.32 -1.86
CA TYR A 100 -12.64 -3.09 -2.32
C TYR A 100 -13.62 -2.33 -3.20
N ASN A 101 -14.16 -1.22 -2.69
CA ASN A 101 -15.07 -0.34 -3.44
C ASN A 101 -16.31 -1.04 -4.04
N GLY A 102 -16.81 -2.10 -3.39
CA GLY A 102 -17.93 -2.91 -3.89
C GLY A 102 -17.57 -3.92 -4.99
N ASP A 103 -16.30 -3.94 -5.43
CA ASP A 103 -15.78 -4.92 -6.38
C ASP A 103 -15.43 -6.22 -5.63
N THR A 104 -15.98 -7.34 -6.10
CA THR A 104 -15.78 -8.66 -5.50
C THR A 104 -14.42 -9.26 -5.83
N LYS A 105 -13.65 -8.67 -6.76
CA LYS A 105 -12.36 -9.20 -7.19
C LYS A 105 -11.24 -8.96 -6.16
N TYR A 106 -11.28 -7.83 -5.45
CA TYR A 106 -10.28 -7.48 -4.44
C TYR A 106 -10.97 -7.33 -3.09
N LYS A 107 -10.55 -8.13 -2.11
CA LYS A 107 -11.16 -8.16 -0.78
C LYS A 107 -10.09 -8.06 0.29
N THR A 108 -10.44 -7.44 1.41
CA THR A 108 -9.69 -7.55 2.65
C THR A 108 -10.43 -8.51 3.56
N GLU A 109 -9.75 -9.55 4.01
CA GLU A 109 -10.28 -10.49 5.00
C GLU A 109 -9.50 -10.29 6.30
N ILE A 110 -10.22 -10.09 7.38
CA ILE A 110 -9.66 -10.05 8.73
C ILE A 110 -10.27 -11.20 9.51
N THR A 111 -9.40 -12.09 9.96
CA THR A 111 -9.73 -13.19 10.87
C THR A 111 -9.16 -12.88 12.24
N THR A 112 -10.03 -12.81 13.24
CA THR A 112 -9.63 -12.60 14.64
C THR A 112 -10.28 -13.65 15.54
N PHE A 113 -9.65 -13.92 16.69
CA PHE A 113 -10.14 -14.87 17.67
C PHE A 113 -10.31 -14.19 19.02
N ILE A 114 -11.52 -14.23 19.57
CA ILE A 114 -11.81 -13.74 20.92
C ILE A 114 -11.86 -14.96 21.86
N ALA A 115 -10.89 -15.04 22.77
CA ALA A 115 -10.88 -16.07 23.80
C ALA A 115 -11.88 -15.76 24.92
N ILE A 116 -12.49 -16.80 25.49
CA ILE A 116 -13.27 -16.69 26.73
C ILE A 116 -12.31 -16.34 27.87
N PRO A 117 -12.56 -15.29 28.67
CA PRO A 117 -11.77 -14.99 29.86
C PRO A 117 -11.76 -16.20 30.79
N ASN A 118 -10.58 -16.60 31.29
CA ASN A 118 -10.54 -17.55 32.39
C ASN A 118 -11.17 -16.88 33.63
N PRO A 119 -12.01 -17.60 34.41
CA PRO A 119 -12.47 -17.10 35.70
C PRO A 119 -11.30 -16.87 36.67
#